data_AF-A0A3Q2XXQ4-F1
#
_entry.id   AF-A0A3Q2XXQ4-F1
#
_cell.length_a   1.000
_cell.length_b   1.000
_cell.length_c   1.000
_cell.angle_alpha   90.00
_cell.angle_beta   90.00
_cell.angle_gamma   90.00
#
_symmetry.space_group_name_H-M   'P 1'
#
loop_
_entity.id
_entity.type
_entity.pdbx_description
1 polymer ?
#
loop_
_entity_poly.entity_id
_entity_poly.type
_entity_poly.pdbx_seq_one_letter_code
_entity_poly.pdbx_strand_id
1 'polypeptide(L)'
;ALGTLSLVVTLLFSCPLSQNLNRSTNVVYQAHHVSRSKRGQVVGTRGGFRGCTIWLTGLSGAGKTTISFALEEFLVSHAIPCYSLDGDNIRHGLNKNLGFSATDREENIRRIAEVARLFADAGLVCITSFISPFTKDRNEARKIHASAGLPFFEVFIHAPLEVCESRDVKGLYKKARAGEIKGFTGIDSDYERPEAPELLLKTGELSVNECLEHVLEMLREQNIVPGEIMEDANELFVPENFVDHAVANASTLPTISITKVTRLSAAHFGLIYQSASISGGAINMSVPIVLPVSTETKQELEGCAAVALEYGGPRVAILRNPEFYEHRKEERCARQWGTTCPQHPYIKMVMEGGDWLVGGDLELLEPIKWNDGLDQYRFTPRELKQKFKDMKAGPKIQTRCLSVS
;
A
#
# COMPACT_ATOMS: atom_id res chain seq x y z
N ALA A 1 -65.91 -41.01 37.20
CA ALA A 1 -65.17 -39.76 36.97
C ALA A 1 -63.68 -40.07 37.05
N LEU A 2 -62.95 -39.75 35.96
CA LEU A 2 -61.50 -39.66 35.73
C LEU A 2 -60.57 -39.94 36.94
N GLY A 3 -59.53 -40.77 36.91
CA GLY A 3 -58.67 -41.22 35.81
C GLY A 3 -57.18 -40.99 36.20
N THR A 4 -56.56 -42.00 36.81
CA THR A 4 -55.13 -42.43 36.77
C THR A 4 -53.94 -41.45 36.65
N LEU A 5 -52.97 -41.67 37.55
CA LEU A 5 -51.48 -41.64 37.40
C LEU A 5 -50.73 -40.33 37.09
N SER A 6 -49.81 -39.96 38.01
CA SER A 6 -48.33 -39.93 37.83
C SER A 6 -47.73 -39.02 38.92
N LEU A 7 -47.36 -39.53 40.10
CA LEU A 7 -46.06 -40.09 40.48
C LEU A 7 -44.82 -39.25 40.07
N VAL A 8 -43.97 -39.01 41.09
CA VAL A 8 -42.56 -38.55 41.07
C VAL A 8 -42.32 -37.03 41.10
N VAL A 9 -42.49 -36.45 42.29
CA VAL A 9 -41.73 -35.28 42.73
C VAL A 9 -40.58 -35.82 43.59
N THR A 10 -39.36 -35.34 43.33
CA THR A 10 -38.09 -35.61 44.05
C THR A 10 -37.20 -36.71 43.43
N LEU A 11 -36.36 -36.31 42.46
CA LEU A 11 -34.96 -36.71 42.30
C LEU A 11 -34.40 -36.02 41.04
N LEU A 12 -33.17 -35.52 41.11
CA LEU A 12 -32.35 -34.87 40.05
C LEU A 12 -32.41 -33.34 39.95
N PHE A 13 -31.84 -32.64 40.93
CA PHE A 13 -31.12 -31.38 40.69
C PHE A 13 -29.64 -31.58 41.02
N SER A 14 -28.94 -32.27 40.12
CA SER A 14 -27.49 -32.23 40.01
C SER A 14 -27.16 -31.37 38.80
N CYS A 15 -26.49 -30.24 39.04
CA CYS A 15 -25.85 -29.44 38.01
C CYS A 15 -24.80 -30.30 37.28
N PRO A 16 -24.63 -30.13 35.96
CA PRO A 16 -23.44 -29.39 35.55
C PRO A 16 -23.67 -28.43 34.37
N LEU A 17 -23.16 -27.21 34.57
CA LEU A 17 -22.35 -26.42 33.62
C LEU A 17 -22.23 -27.00 32.18
N SER A 18 -22.97 -26.38 31.25
CA SER A 18 -22.47 -25.97 29.93
C SER A 18 -23.58 -25.16 29.24
N GLN A 19 -23.56 -23.84 29.43
CA GLN A 19 -24.42 -22.97 28.63
C GLN A 19 -23.81 -22.90 27.22
N ASN A 20 -24.42 -23.63 26.28
CA ASN A 20 -24.24 -23.41 24.85
C ASN A 20 -24.67 -21.96 24.51
N LEU A 21 -23.71 -21.02 24.51
CA LEU A 21 -23.87 -19.64 24.04
C LEU A 21 -23.98 -19.60 22.52
N ASN A 22 -25.09 -20.08 21.98
CA ASN A 22 -25.40 -19.89 20.57
C ASN A 22 -26.91 -19.91 20.36
N ARG A 23 -27.67 -18.89 20.79
CA ARG A 23 -29.13 -18.98 20.73
C ARG A 23 -29.86 -17.70 20.30
N SER A 24 -29.64 -17.33 19.04
CA SER A 24 -30.69 -16.81 18.17
C SER A 24 -31.38 -18.00 17.48
N THR A 25 -32.53 -18.46 18.00
CA THR A 25 -33.18 -19.71 17.53
C THR A 25 -34.12 -19.54 16.34
N ASN A 26 -34.31 -18.32 15.82
CA ASN A 26 -35.27 -18.02 14.75
C ASN A 26 -34.75 -16.92 13.80
N VAL A 27 -33.49 -17.03 13.36
CA VAL A 27 -32.88 -16.02 12.47
C VAL A 27 -32.52 -16.67 11.14
N VAL A 28 -33.01 -16.08 10.06
CA VAL A 28 -32.66 -16.46 8.69
C VAL A 28 -31.67 -15.42 8.15
N TYR A 29 -30.53 -15.87 7.63
CA TYR A 29 -29.56 -14.98 6.99
C TYR A 29 -30.19 -14.30 5.77
N GLN A 30 -30.16 -12.97 5.75
CA GLN A 30 -30.64 -12.18 4.62
C GLN A 30 -29.46 -11.85 3.72
N ALA A 31 -29.42 -12.43 2.53
CA ALA A 31 -28.37 -12.15 1.57
C ALA A 31 -28.48 -10.71 1.06
N HIS A 32 -27.35 -10.01 0.97
CA HIS A 32 -27.30 -8.68 0.37
C HIS A 32 -27.56 -8.73 -1.14
N HIS A 33 -28.26 -7.73 -1.67
CA HIS A 33 -28.55 -7.60 -3.11
C HIS A 33 -27.37 -7.04 -3.93
N VAL A 34 -26.30 -6.57 -3.28
CA VAL A 34 -25.14 -5.94 -3.92
C VAL A 34 -23.90 -6.77 -3.62
N SER A 35 -23.19 -7.19 -4.66
CA SER A 35 -21.94 -7.93 -4.54
C SER A 35 -20.79 -7.07 -4.01
N ARG A 36 -19.77 -7.71 -3.41
CA ARG A 36 -18.54 -7.04 -2.98
C ARG A 36 -17.83 -6.32 -4.12
N SER A 37 -17.79 -6.92 -5.32
CA SER A 37 -17.22 -6.27 -6.51
C SER A 37 -17.92 -4.94 -6.81
N LYS A 38 -19.26 -4.92 -6.84
CA LYS A 38 -20.03 -3.69 -7.08
C LYS A 38 -19.88 -2.67 -5.94
N ARG A 39 -19.80 -3.13 -4.68
CA ARG A 39 -19.53 -2.27 -3.53
C ARG A 39 -18.13 -1.63 -3.64
N GLY A 40 -17.12 -2.40 -4.01
CA GLY A 40 -15.74 -1.91 -4.21
C GLY A 40 -15.59 -0.90 -5.35
N GLN A 41 -16.55 -0.80 -6.27
CA GLN A 41 -16.54 0.24 -7.31
C GLN A 41 -16.93 1.62 -6.79
N VAL A 42 -17.65 1.70 -5.66
CA VAL A 42 -18.17 2.96 -5.10
C VAL A 42 -17.53 3.35 -3.77
N VAL A 43 -16.78 2.45 -3.13
CA VAL A 43 -16.06 2.71 -1.88
C VAL A 43 -14.68 3.28 -2.21
N GLY A 44 -14.58 4.61 -2.09
CA GLY A 44 -13.37 5.37 -2.44
C GLY A 44 -13.31 5.73 -3.91
N THR A 45 -12.20 6.33 -4.34
CA THR A 45 -11.97 6.71 -5.74
C THR A 45 -11.22 5.65 -6.54
N ARG A 46 -10.59 4.70 -5.85
CA ARG A 46 -9.79 3.62 -6.46
C ARG A 46 -10.68 2.40 -6.72
N GLY A 47 -10.76 1.97 -7.97
CA GLY A 47 -11.56 0.79 -8.36
C GLY A 47 -11.09 -0.50 -7.68
N GLY A 48 -12.02 -1.41 -7.40
CA GLY A 48 -11.74 -2.74 -6.85
C GLY A 48 -12.09 -2.88 -5.37
N PHE A 49 -12.53 -4.08 -4.99
CA PHE A 49 -12.82 -4.41 -3.61
C PHE A 49 -11.53 -4.71 -2.85
N ARG A 50 -11.29 -3.99 -1.74
CA ARG A 50 -10.09 -4.12 -0.90
C ARG A 50 -10.42 -4.23 0.60
N GLY A 51 -11.64 -4.67 0.90
CA GLY A 51 -12.09 -4.81 2.27
C GLY A 51 -11.31 -5.90 3.00
N CYS A 52 -10.65 -5.54 4.10
CA CYS A 52 -9.82 -6.45 4.88
C CYS A 52 -9.69 -5.99 6.33
N THR A 53 -9.16 -6.87 7.18
CA THR A 53 -8.86 -6.53 8.58
C THR A 53 -7.37 -6.65 8.85
N ILE A 54 -6.81 -5.57 9.40
CA ILE A 54 -5.45 -5.50 9.93
C ILE A 54 -5.56 -5.57 11.45
N TRP A 55 -5.18 -6.72 12.01
CA TRP A 55 -5.32 -7.03 13.42
C TRP A 55 -4.01 -6.81 14.17
N LEU A 56 -3.87 -5.65 14.83
CA LEU A 56 -2.69 -5.35 15.63
C LEU A 56 -2.83 -5.98 17.01
N THR A 57 -1.88 -6.85 17.37
CA THR A 57 -1.78 -7.48 18.70
C THR A 57 -0.44 -7.18 19.36
N GLY A 58 -0.41 -7.13 20.70
CA GLY A 58 0.82 -6.83 21.45
C GLY A 58 0.55 -6.30 22.85
N LEU A 59 1.60 -6.21 23.67
CA LEU A 59 1.52 -5.68 25.04
C LEU A 59 1.02 -4.23 25.09
N SER A 60 0.48 -3.79 26.23
CA SER A 60 0.18 -2.37 26.45
C SER A 60 1.46 -1.54 26.27
N GLY A 61 1.40 -0.37 25.64
CA GLY A 61 2.62 0.44 25.39
C GLY A 61 3.55 -0.07 24.27
N ALA A 62 3.24 -1.19 23.62
CA ALA A 62 4.04 -1.71 22.50
C ALA A 62 3.98 -0.82 21.25
N GLY A 63 2.96 0.02 21.07
CA GLY A 63 2.85 0.95 19.93
C GLY A 63 1.69 0.70 18.97
N LYS A 64 0.77 -0.22 19.27
CA LYS A 64 -0.42 -0.54 18.43
C LYS A 64 -1.19 0.71 17.98
N THR A 65 -1.60 1.56 18.92
CA THR A 65 -2.37 2.78 18.63
C THR A 65 -1.58 3.75 17.74
N THR A 66 -0.27 3.90 17.98
CA THR A 66 0.60 4.76 17.16
C THR A 66 0.68 4.26 15.71
N ILE A 67 0.90 2.96 15.49
CA ILE A 67 0.94 2.39 14.14
C ILE A 67 -0.43 2.43 13.49
N SER A 68 -1.51 2.18 14.24
CA SER A 68 -2.88 2.27 13.70
C SER A 68 -3.20 3.66 13.18
N PHE A 69 -2.85 4.72 13.91
CA PHE A 69 -3.14 6.09 13.47
C PHE A 69 -2.26 6.53 12.31
N ALA A 70 -0.96 6.18 12.32
CA ALA A 70 -0.08 6.46 11.19
C ALA A 70 -0.56 5.75 9.90
N LEU A 71 -1.03 4.51 10.03
CA LEU A 71 -1.60 3.75 8.91
C LEU A 71 -2.94 4.33 8.44
N GLU A 72 -3.83 4.71 9.37
CA GLU A 72 -5.10 5.36 9.04
C GLU A 72 -4.87 6.68 8.30
N GLU A 73 -3.97 7.53 8.79
CA GLU A 73 -3.57 8.78 8.12
C GLU A 73 -3.06 8.50 6.70
N PHE A 74 -2.15 7.54 6.54
CA PHE A 74 -1.63 7.17 5.24
C PHE A 74 -2.74 6.71 4.28
N LEU A 75 -3.60 5.78 4.68
CA LEU A 75 -4.64 5.25 3.82
C LEU A 75 -5.64 6.34 3.39
N VAL A 76 -6.05 7.20 4.33
CA VAL A 76 -6.94 8.34 4.04
C VAL A 76 -6.28 9.32 3.07
N SER A 77 -5.01 9.68 3.28
CA SER A 77 -4.26 10.58 2.38
C SER A 77 -4.12 10.02 0.96
N HIS A 78 -4.21 8.70 0.78
CA HIS A 78 -4.13 8.04 -0.53
C HIS A 78 -5.49 7.57 -1.08
N ALA A 79 -6.59 8.12 -0.53
CA ALA A 79 -7.96 7.86 -0.93
C ALA A 79 -8.39 6.38 -0.81
N ILE A 80 -7.85 5.67 0.18
CA ILE A 80 -8.26 4.32 0.57
C ILE A 80 -9.10 4.43 1.84
N PRO A 81 -10.43 4.21 1.77
CA PRO A 81 -11.28 4.26 2.95
C PRO A 81 -10.91 3.20 3.99
N CYS A 82 -10.65 3.65 5.21
CA CYS A 82 -10.31 2.80 6.34
C CYS A 82 -11.03 3.26 7.62
N TYR A 83 -10.98 2.43 8.66
CA TYR A 83 -11.51 2.80 9.98
C TYR A 83 -10.78 2.06 11.09
N SER A 84 -10.27 2.80 12.09
CA SER A 84 -9.63 2.22 13.26
C SER A 84 -10.62 1.87 14.39
N LEU A 85 -10.57 0.63 14.87
CA LEU A 85 -11.22 0.15 16.07
C LEU A 85 -10.18 0.06 17.19
N ASP A 86 -10.18 1.04 18.09
CA ASP A 86 -9.29 1.07 19.26
C ASP A 86 -9.97 0.57 20.53
N GLY A 87 -9.18 -0.08 21.38
CA GLY A 87 -9.63 -0.66 22.64
C GLY A 87 -10.21 0.35 23.62
N ASP A 88 -9.72 1.58 23.63
CA ASP A 88 -10.27 2.63 24.49
C ASP A 88 -11.62 3.11 23.94
N ASN A 89 -11.68 3.37 22.62
CA ASN A 89 -12.87 3.93 21.97
C ASN A 89 -14.07 2.97 22.03
N ILE A 90 -13.87 1.68 21.74
CA ILE A 90 -14.97 0.72 21.74
C ILE A 90 -15.49 0.43 23.16
N ARG A 91 -14.64 0.54 24.18
CA ARG A 91 -15.04 0.35 25.58
C ARG A 91 -15.94 1.46 26.12
N HIS A 92 -16.00 2.63 25.48
CA HIS A 92 -16.98 3.66 25.81
C HIS A 92 -18.35 3.44 25.14
N GLY A 93 -18.41 2.61 24.09
CA GLY A 93 -19.61 2.37 23.27
C GLY A 93 -20.10 0.92 23.35
N LEU A 94 -19.83 0.16 22.30
CA LEU A 94 -20.33 -1.22 22.11
C LEU A 94 -19.97 -2.16 23.27
N ASN A 95 -18.78 -1.99 23.86
CA ASN A 95 -18.26 -2.87 24.90
C ASN A 95 -18.27 -2.23 26.30
N LYS A 96 -19.06 -1.18 26.52
CA LYS A 96 -19.16 -0.49 27.83
C LYS A 96 -19.69 -1.36 28.97
N ASN A 97 -20.38 -2.45 28.65
CA ASN A 97 -20.92 -3.40 29.62
C ASN A 97 -19.95 -4.54 29.97
N LEU A 98 -18.76 -4.57 29.38
CA LEU A 98 -17.76 -5.62 29.62
C LEU A 98 -16.67 -5.11 30.57
N GLY A 99 -16.40 -5.90 31.60
CA GLY A 99 -15.30 -5.64 32.53
C GLY A 99 -13.94 -6.09 32.00
N PHE A 100 -13.12 -6.59 32.92
CA PHE A 100 -11.76 -7.09 32.67
C PHE A 100 -11.56 -8.54 33.11
N SER A 101 -12.65 -9.27 33.41
CA SER A 101 -12.59 -10.72 33.66
C SER A 101 -12.16 -11.48 32.39
N ALA A 102 -11.70 -12.72 32.52
CA ALA A 102 -11.30 -13.53 31.36
C ALA A 102 -12.45 -13.70 30.35
N THR A 103 -13.67 -13.98 30.84
CA THR A 103 -14.88 -14.10 30.00
C THR A 103 -15.27 -12.79 29.33
N ASP A 104 -15.14 -11.66 30.02
CA ASP A 104 -15.42 -10.34 29.42
C ASP A 104 -14.38 -9.98 28.36
N ARG A 105 -13.12 -10.41 28.53
CA ARG A 105 -12.06 -10.20 27.53
C ARG A 105 -12.30 -11.04 26.27
N GLU A 106 -12.68 -12.30 26.44
CA GLU A 106 -13.07 -13.18 25.34
C GLU A 106 -14.25 -12.59 24.55
N GLU A 107 -15.33 -12.19 25.24
CA GLU A 107 -16.50 -11.57 24.60
C GLU A 107 -16.15 -10.22 23.96
N ASN A 108 -15.27 -9.43 24.58
CA ASN A 108 -14.80 -8.17 24.01
C ASN A 108 -14.11 -8.43 22.67
N ILE A 109 -13.17 -9.37 22.59
CA ILE A 109 -12.47 -9.70 21.34
C ILE A 109 -13.42 -10.30 20.31
N ARG A 110 -14.34 -11.18 20.72
CA ARG A 110 -15.36 -11.76 19.83
C ARG A 110 -16.24 -10.70 19.17
N ARG A 111 -16.72 -9.70 19.94
CA ARG A 111 -17.51 -8.57 19.39
C ARG A 111 -16.70 -7.74 18.40
N ILE A 112 -15.44 -7.45 18.72
CA ILE A 112 -14.56 -6.71 17.82
C ILE A 112 -14.31 -7.47 16.53
N ALA A 113 -14.10 -8.78 16.59
CA ALA A 113 -13.89 -9.60 15.40
C ALA A 113 -15.10 -9.55 14.45
N GLU A 114 -16.32 -9.62 14.99
CA GLU A 114 -17.54 -9.50 14.20
C GLU A 114 -17.70 -8.11 13.58
N VAL A 115 -17.42 -7.05 14.35
CA VAL A 115 -17.49 -5.67 13.82
C VAL A 115 -16.43 -5.44 12.75
N ALA A 116 -15.20 -5.89 12.96
CA ALA A 116 -14.14 -5.80 11.97
C ALA A 116 -14.50 -6.55 10.67
N ARG A 117 -15.11 -7.74 10.79
CA ARG A 117 -15.65 -8.47 9.64
C ARG A 117 -16.69 -7.65 8.88
N LEU A 118 -17.59 -6.94 9.57
CA LEU A 118 -18.61 -6.10 8.93
C LEU A 118 -17.98 -4.91 8.18
N PHE A 119 -16.96 -4.26 8.75
CA PHE A 119 -16.22 -3.20 8.07
C PHE A 119 -15.46 -3.70 6.85
N ALA A 120 -14.77 -4.84 6.98
CA ALA A 120 -14.10 -5.50 5.88
C ALA A 120 -15.10 -5.91 4.78
N ASP A 121 -16.24 -6.50 5.13
CA ASP A 121 -17.29 -6.83 4.15
C ASP A 121 -17.81 -5.57 3.45
N ALA A 122 -17.96 -4.45 4.17
CA ALA A 122 -18.35 -3.16 3.64
C ALA A 122 -17.32 -2.55 2.64
N GLY A 123 -16.13 -3.14 2.51
CA GLY A 123 -15.10 -2.72 1.57
C GLY A 123 -14.06 -1.75 2.15
N LEU A 124 -14.07 -1.53 3.47
CA LEU A 124 -13.09 -0.70 4.16
C LEU A 124 -11.89 -1.53 4.63
N VAL A 125 -10.73 -0.89 4.75
CA VAL A 125 -9.62 -1.43 5.53
C VAL A 125 -9.91 -1.19 7.02
N CYS A 126 -10.28 -2.23 7.75
CA CYS A 126 -10.51 -2.15 9.18
C CYS A 126 -9.20 -2.38 9.94
N ILE A 127 -8.78 -1.44 10.78
CA ILE A 127 -7.58 -1.56 11.59
C ILE A 127 -8.01 -1.79 13.03
N THR A 128 -7.53 -2.83 13.71
CA THR A 128 -7.88 -3.08 15.11
C THR A 128 -6.64 -2.97 15.99
N SER A 129 -6.72 -2.23 17.10
CA SER A 129 -5.59 -1.96 18.02
C SER A 129 -5.85 -2.47 19.43
N PHE A 130 -6.03 -3.80 19.58
CA PHE A 130 -6.33 -4.44 20.87
C PHE A 130 -5.16 -5.26 21.40
N ILE A 131 -5.05 -5.41 22.72
CA ILE A 131 -4.02 -6.29 23.30
C ILE A 131 -4.20 -7.73 22.78
N SER A 132 -5.44 -8.23 22.71
CA SER A 132 -5.80 -9.57 22.20
C SER A 132 -4.81 -10.67 22.64
N PRO A 133 -4.65 -10.90 23.96
CA PRO A 133 -3.52 -11.65 24.52
C PRO A 133 -3.54 -13.16 24.24
N PHE A 134 -4.72 -13.75 24.02
CA PHE A 134 -4.87 -15.19 23.87
C PHE A 134 -4.93 -15.60 22.40
N THR A 135 -4.15 -16.62 22.05
CA THR A 135 -4.07 -17.21 20.72
C THR A 135 -5.41 -17.76 20.27
N LYS A 136 -6.19 -18.35 21.18
CA LYS A 136 -7.56 -18.84 20.93
C LYS A 136 -8.44 -17.74 20.31
N ASP A 137 -8.44 -16.55 20.92
CA ASP A 137 -9.33 -15.45 20.51
C ASP A 137 -8.91 -14.85 19.16
N ARG A 138 -7.61 -14.71 18.93
CA ARG A 138 -7.07 -14.22 17.65
C ARG A 138 -7.35 -15.22 16.52
N ASN A 139 -7.20 -16.51 16.78
CA ASN A 139 -7.54 -17.56 15.83
C ASN A 139 -9.04 -17.59 15.51
N GLU A 140 -9.90 -17.35 16.49
CA GLU A 140 -11.33 -17.24 16.24
C GLU A 140 -11.67 -16.02 15.38
N ALA A 141 -11.05 -14.87 15.66
CA ALA A 141 -11.18 -13.68 14.82
C ALA A 141 -10.74 -13.95 13.36
N ARG A 142 -9.62 -14.65 13.17
CA ARG A 142 -9.14 -15.09 11.86
C ARG A 142 -10.13 -16.00 11.15
N LYS A 143 -10.70 -17.01 11.86
CA LYS A 143 -11.72 -17.92 11.31
C LYS A 143 -12.99 -17.20 10.87
N ILE A 144 -13.45 -16.21 11.64
CA ILE A 144 -14.63 -15.38 11.31
C ILE A 144 -14.44 -14.69 9.96
N HIS A 145 -13.24 -14.17 9.68
CA HIS A 145 -12.91 -13.51 8.40
C HIS A 145 -12.73 -14.53 7.27
N ALA A 146 -11.98 -15.61 7.52
CA ALA A 146 -11.74 -16.67 6.54
C ALA A 146 -13.05 -17.32 6.07
N SER A 147 -13.97 -17.59 6.99
CA SER A 147 -15.31 -18.15 6.67
C SER A 147 -16.15 -17.22 5.81
N ALA A 148 -15.90 -15.91 5.89
CA ALA A 148 -16.54 -14.90 5.04
C ALA A 148 -15.73 -14.62 3.77
N GLY A 149 -14.60 -15.27 3.53
CA GLY A 149 -13.72 -14.99 2.38
C GLY A 149 -13.15 -13.56 2.40
N LEU A 150 -12.80 -13.05 3.58
CA LEU A 150 -12.20 -11.72 3.76
C LEU A 150 -10.75 -11.86 4.23
N PRO A 151 -9.80 -11.08 3.68
CA PRO A 151 -8.42 -11.09 4.15
C PRO A 151 -8.29 -10.62 5.60
N PHE A 152 -7.43 -11.29 6.36
CA PHE A 152 -7.14 -11.01 7.76
C PHE A 152 -5.62 -11.08 7.99
N PHE A 153 -5.04 -9.96 8.41
CA PHE A 153 -3.61 -9.80 8.63
C PHE A 153 -3.33 -9.60 10.11
N GLU A 154 -2.80 -10.60 10.79
CA GLU A 154 -2.33 -10.51 12.17
C GLU A 154 -0.93 -9.90 12.19
N VAL A 155 -0.86 -8.67 12.72
CA VAL A 155 0.38 -7.93 12.85
C VAL A 155 0.79 -7.92 14.32
N PHE A 156 1.88 -8.61 14.63
CA PHE A 156 2.41 -8.67 15.97
C PHE A 156 3.31 -7.46 16.25
N ILE A 157 2.82 -6.54 17.09
CA ILE A 157 3.58 -5.40 17.60
C ILE A 157 4.38 -5.85 18.82
N HIS A 158 5.64 -6.20 18.58
CA HIS A 158 6.55 -6.73 19.59
C HIS A 158 7.46 -5.65 20.17
N ALA A 159 7.32 -5.41 21.47
CA ALA A 159 8.32 -4.73 22.30
C ALA A 159 8.53 -5.55 23.58
N PRO A 160 9.76 -5.64 24.11
CA PRO A 160 10.01 -6.26 25.42
C PRO A 160 9.17 -5.61 26.51
N LEU A 161 8.79 -6.40 27.53
CA LEU A 161 7.94 -5.93 28.63
C LEU A 161 8.58 -4.73 29.35
N GLU A 162 9.89 -4.76 29.55
CA GLU A 162 10.67 -3.71 30.19
C GLU A 162 10.61 -2.39 29.41
N VAL A 163 10.59 -2.48 28.07
CA VAL A 163 10.43 -1.32 27.19
C VAL A 163 9.00 -0.78 27.27
N CYS A 164 8.00 -1.65 27.31
CA CYS A 164 6.61 -1.25 27.51
C CYS A 164 6.37 -0.60 28.89
N GLU A 165 6.97 -1.15 29.94
CA GLU A 165 6.92 -0.62 31.31
C GLU A 165 7.65 0.72 31.43
N SER A 166 8.80 0.89 30.77
CA SER A 166 9.52 2.18 30.80
C SER A 166 8.77 3.30 30.07
N ARG A 167 8.00 2.96 29.02
CA ARG A 167 7.14 3.93 28.31
C ARG A 167 5.94 4.39 29.13
N ASP A 168 5.35 3.47 29.92
CA ASP A 168 4.10 3.62 30.70
C ASP A 168 3.16 4.76 30.27
N VAL A 169 2.79 4.78 28.99
CA VAL A 169 2.15 5.93 28.31
C VAL A 169 0.88 6.41 29.02
N LYS A 170 0.18 5.48 29.68
CA LYS A 170 -1.11 5.70 30.36
C LYS A 170 -1.02 5.58 31.89
N GLY A 171 0.17 5.37 32.45
CA GLY A 171 0.36 5.13 33.89
C GLY A 171 -0.25 3.80 34.38
N LEU A 172 -0.49 2.84 33.47
CA LEU A 172 -1.17 1.58 33.78
C LEU A 172 -0.21 0.56 34.39
N TYR A 173 1.05 0.54 33.96
CA TYR A 173 2.05 -0.37 34.52
C TYR A 173 2.35 -0.03 35.97
N LYS A 174 2.51 1.26 36.30
CA LYS A 174 2.67 1.72 37.68
C LYS A 174 1.50 1.30 38.58
N LYS A 175 0.26 1.45 38.10
CA LYS A 175 -0.96 1.04 38.83
C LYS A 175 -1.07 -0.48 38.99
N ALA A 176 -0.69 -1.25 37.97
CA ALA A 176 -0.65 -2.71 38.05
C ALA A 176 0.38 -3.19 39.08
N ARG A 177 1.60 -2.64 39.07
CA ARG A 177 2.65 -2.94 40.06
C ARG A 177 2.26 -2.55 41.49
N ALA A 178 1.44 -1.52 41.65
CA ALA A 178 0.86 -1.12 42.94
C ALA A 178 -0.32 -2.00 43.40
N GLY A 179 -0.79 -2.95 42.58
CA GLY A 179 -1.93 -3.82 42.88
C GLY A 179 -3.30 -3.18 42.69
N GLU A 180 -3.36 -1.96 42.14
CA GLU A 180 -4.62 -1.24 41.88
C GLU A 180 -5.37 -1.82 40.68
N ILE A 181 -4.66 -2.41 39.71
CA ILE A 181 -5.22 -3.07 38.53
C ILE A 181 -4.83 -4.55 38.55
N LYS A 182 -5.80 -5.43 38.75
CA LYS A 182 -5.59 -6.88 38.74
C LYS A 182 -5.69 -7.48 37.35
N GLY A 183 -4.93 -8.54 37.08
CA GLY A 183 -4.98 -9.30 35.84
C GLY A 183 -4.45 -8.53 34.63
N PHE A 184 -3.53 -7.58 34.85
CA PHE A 184 -2.96 -6.80 33.76
C PHE A 184 -2.03 -7.66 32.90
N THR A 185 -2.26 -7.70 31.59
CA THR A 185 -1.50 -8.52 30.65
C THR A 185 -0.01 -8.14 30.66
N GLY A 186 0.86 -9.13 30.84
CA GLY A 186 2.31 -8.99 30.98
C GLY A 186 2.79 -8.84 32.42
N ILE A 187 1.90 -8.66 33.39
CA ILE A 187 2.25 -8.57 34.83
C ILE A 187 1.60 -9.73 35.60
N ASP A 188 0.27 -9.73 35.67
CA ASP A 188 -0.53 -10.72 36.43
C ASP A 188 -1.39 -11.62 35.51
N SER A 189 -1.22 -11.50 34.20
CA SER A 189 -1.93 -12.27 33.18
C SER A 189 -0.99 -12.49 32.00
N ASP A 190 -1.03 -13.68 31.40
CA ASP A 190 -0.14 -14.02 30.30
C ASP A 190 -0.47 -13.29 28.99
N TYR A 191 0.55 -13.15 28.15
CA TYR A 191 0.43 -12.76 26.74
C TYR A 191 1.00 -13.89 25.89
N GLU A 192 0.15 -14.53 25.11
CA GLU A 192 0.53 -15.62 24.22
C GLU A 192 0.98 -15.02 22.89
N ARG A 193 2.29 -15.10 22.60
CA ARG A 193 2.88 -14.56 21.37
C ARG A 193 2.29 -15.28 20.14
N PRO A 194 1.92 -14.54 19.08
CA PRO A 194 1.51 -15.17 17.81
C PRO A 194 2.62 -16.08 17.26
N GLU A 195 2.26 -17.31 16.89
CA GLU A 195 3.20 -18.29 16.32
C GLU A 195 3.45 -18.04 14.82
N ALA A 196 2.42 -17.61 14.10
CA ALA A 196 2.47 -17.34 12.66
C ALA A 196 1.73 -16.04 12.30
N PRO A 197 2.20 -14.87 12.78
CA PRO A 197 1.65 -13.59 12.32
C PRO A 197 2.05 -13.34 10.86
N GLU A 198 1.20 -12.66 10.09
CA GLU A 198 1.56 -12.21 8.74
C GLU A 198 2.71 -11.19 8.77
N LEU A 199 2.82 -10.41 9.84
CA LEU A 199 3.92 -9.45 10.02
C LEU A 199 4.32 -9.31 11.49
N LEU A 200 5.63 -9.27 11.73
CA LEU A 200 6.24 -8.97 13.03
C LEU A 200 6.89 -7.59 13.00
N LEU A 201 6.44 -6.67 13.86
CA LEU A 201 7.03 -5.34 14.01
C LEU A 201 7.75 -5.24 15.35
N LYS A 202 9.08 -5.08 15.31
CA LYS A 202 9.93 -4.93 16.49
C LYS A 202 10.02 -3.47 16.92
N THR A 203 9.02 -3.00 17.66
CA THR A 203 8.95 -1.62 18.11
C THR A 203 9.92 -1.37 19.27
N GLY A 204 10.77 -0.35 19.14
CA GLY A 204 11.92 -0.11 20.02
C GLY A 204 13.26 -0.34 19.33
N GLU A 205 13.27 -1.11 18.24
CA GLU A 205 14.37 -1.15 17.26
C GLU A 205 14.00 -0.30 16.03
N LEU A 206 12.75 -0.45 15.56
CA LEU A 206 12.21 0.28 14.41
C LEU A 206 11.54 1.59 14.82
N SER A 207 11.67 2.60 13.96
CA SER A 207 10.89 3.82 13.97
C SER A 207 9.44 3.59 13.49
N VAL A 208 8.57 4.58 13.72
CA VAL A 208 7.17 4.53 13.26
C VAL A 208 7.08 4.41 11.74
N ASN A 209 7.94 5.14 11.00
CA ASN A 209 7.94 5.12 9.54
C ASN A 209 8.39 3.77 8.99
N GLU A 210 9.45 3.17 9.54
CA GLU A 210 9.89 1.83 9.14
C GLU A 210 8.82 0.79 9.42
N CYS A 211 8.14 0.87 10.58
CA CYS A 211 7.01 0.00 10.87
C CYS A 211 5.86 0.17 9.88
N LEU A 212 5.56 1.41 9.49
CA LEU A 212 4.52 1.72 8.50
C LEU A 212 4.90 1.17 7.11
N GLU A 213 6.15 1.36 6.68
CA GLU A 213 6.67 0.84 5.41
C GLU A 213 6.47 -0.68 5.30
N HIS A 214 6.83 -1.44 6.35
CA HIS A 214 6.61 -2.88 6.39
C HIS A 214 5.13 -3.29 6.29
N VAL A 215 4.23 -2.55 6.95
CA VAL A 215 2.78 -2.82 6.84
C VAL A 215 2.29 -2.52 5.43
N LEU A 216 2.70 -1.40 4.84
CA LEU A 216 2.31 -1.02 3.49
C LEU A 216 2.81 -2.01 2.45
N GLU A 217 4.03 -2.51 2.60
CA GLU A 217 4.61 -3.53 1.72
C GLU A 217 3.80 -4.82 1.77
N MET A 218 3.44 -5.31 2.96
CA MET A 218 2.53 -6.44 3.13
C MET A 218 1.18 -6.19 2.44
N LEU A 219 0.58 -5.00 2.60
CA LEU A 219 -0.70 -4.68 1.97
C LEU A 219 -0.61 -4.57 0.45
N ARG A 220 0.55 -4.16 -0.08
CA ARG A 220 0.84 -4.10 -1.52
C ARG A 220 0.92 -5.49 -2.12
N GLU A 221 1.68 -6.39 -1.50
CA GLU A 221 1.80 -7.79 -1.94
C GLU A 221 0.44 -8.50 -1.99
N GLN A 222 -0.48 -8.09 -1.12
CA GLN A 222 -1.84 -8.63 -1.01
C GLN A 222 -2.87 -7.87 -1.88
N ASN A 223 -2.43 -6.92 -2.72
CA ASN A 223 -3.27 -6.09 -3.59
C ASN A 223 -4.34 -5.27 -2.86
N ILE A 224 -4.13 -4.95 -1.58
CA ILE A 224 -5.00 -4.04 -0.81
C ILE A 224 -4.64 -2.59 -1.11
N VAL A 225 -3.34 -2.30 -1.11
CA VAL A 225 -2.76 -1.01 -1.49
C VAL A 225 -2.17 -1.14 -2.89
N PRO A 226 -2.62 -0.36 -3.88
CA PRO A 226 -2.02 -0.34 -5.21
C PRO A 226 -0.51 -0.01 -5.18
N GLY A 227 0.29 -0.73 -5.97
CA GLY A 227 1.75 -0.53 -6.04
C GLY A 227 2.17 0.92 -6.37
N GLU A 228 1.38 1.59 -7.21
CA GLU A 228 1.57 3.00 -7.63
C GLU A 228 1.61 4.00 -6.45
N ILE A 229 1.04 3.64 -5.30
CA ILE A 229 1.02 4.51 -4.10
C ILE A 229 2.35 4.47 -3.36
N MET A 230 3.12 3.40 -3.55
CA MET A 230 4.39 3.15 -2.86
C MET A 230 5.61 3.41 -3.75
N GLU A 231 5.42 3.75 -5.02
CA GLU A 231 6.53 3.91 -5.96
C GLU A 231 7.25 5.24 -5.76
N ASP A 232 8.37 5.14 -5.04
CA ASP A 232 9.52 5.99 -5.25
C ASP A 232 9.94 5.92 -6.74
N ALA A 233 10.02 7.07 -7.42
CA ALA A 233 10.70 7.28 -8.71
C ALA A 233 11.04 5.98 -9.50
N ASN A 234 10.11 5.51 -10.33
CA ASN A 234 10.34 4.33 -11.17
C ASN A 234 11.41 4.61 -12.22
N GLU A 235 12.66 4.26 -11.91
CA GLU A 235 13.74 4.33 -12.88
C GLU A 235 13.51 3.28 -13.99
N LEU A 236 13.51 3.72 -15.25
CA LEU A 236 13.33 2.85 -16.42
C LEU A 236 14.59 2.05 -16.81
N PHE A 237 15.59 1.97 -15.92
CA PHE A 237 16.78 1.17 -16.18
C PHE A 237 16.46 -0.32 -16.08
N VAL A 238 16.98 -1.09 -17.03
CA VAL A 238 17.00 -2.54 -16.90
C VAL A 238 17.83 -2.89 -15.66
N PRO A 239 17.34 -3.75 -14.74
CA PRO A 239 18.11 -4.14 -13.57
C PRO A 239 19.45 -4.76 -13.98
N GLU A 240 20.52 -4.48 -13.24
CA GLU A 240 21.91 -4.86 -13.60
C GLU A 240 22.05 -6.35 -14.01
N ASN A 241 21.32 -7.24 -13.33
CA ASN A 241 21.33 -8.69 -13.61
C ASN A 241 20.80 -9.08 -15.00
N PHE A 242 20.05 -8.21 -15.67
CA PHE A 242 19.41 -8.47 -16.97
C PHE A 242 19.98 -7.62 -18.11
N VAL A 243 20.94 -6.73 -17.83
CA VAL A 243 21.48 -5.80 -18.83
C VAL A 243 22.11 -6.54 -20.01
N ASP A 244 22.93 -7.57 -19.76
CA ASP A 244 23.59 -8.32 -20.84
C ASP A 244 22.58 -8.97 -21.80
N HIS A 245 21.50 -9.54 -21.25
CA HIS A 245 20.42 -10.11 -22.03
C HIS A 245 19.64 -9.03 -22.80
N ALA A 246 19.37 -7.89 -22.18
CA ALA A 246 18.70 -6.77 -22.82
C ALA A 246 19.56 -6.15 -23.95
N VAL A 247 20.88 -6.04 -23.77
CA VAL A 247 21.82 -5.59 -24.81
C VAL A 247 21.87 -6.58 -25.97
N ALA A 248 21.91 -7.89 -25.69
CA ALA A 248 21.84 -8.93 -26.71
C ALA A 248 20.53 -8.86 -27.50
N ASN A 249 19.39 -8.71 -26.81
CA ASN A 249 18.09 -8.51 -27.44
C ASN A 249 18.11 -7.24 -28.31
N ALA A 250 18.55 -6.12 -27.73
CA ALA A 250 18.61 -4.83 -28.40
C ALA A 250 19.34 -4.94 -29.73
N SER A 251 20.44 -5.70 -29.84
CA SER A 251 21.24 -5.88 -31.06
C SER A 251 20.50 -6.53 -32.25
N THR A 252 19.41 -7.25 -31.98
CA THR A 252 18.59 -7.93 -33.00
C THR A 252 17.42 -7.07 -33.50
N LEU A 253 17.09 -5.99 -32.79
CA LEU A 253 15.94 -5.16 -33.10
C LEU A 253 16.22 -4.15 -34.23
N PRO A 254 15.18 -3.72 -34.97
CA PRO A 254 15.27 -2.54 -35.84
C PRO A 254 15.59 -1.30 -34.98
N THR A 255 16.26 -0.32 -35.58
CA THR A 255 16.91 0.77 -34.83
C THR A 255 16.42 2.15 -35.27
N ILE A 256 16.19 3.03 -34.29
CA ILE A 256 15.96 4.46 -34.49
C ILE A 256 17.20 5.22 -34.02
N SER A 257 17.86 5.95 -34.91
CA SER A 257 18.92 6.89 -34.53
C SER A 257 18.33 8.12 -33.85
N ILE A 258 18.72 8.38 -32.62
CA ILE A 258 18.25 9.51 -31.82
C ILE A 258 19.32 10.63 -31.73
N THR A 259 18.85 11.84 -31.52
CA THR A 259 19.67 13.05 -31.35
C THR A 259 19.99 13.31 -29.87
N LYS A 260 20.89 14.28 -29.60
CA LYS A 260 21.26 14.64 -28.22
C LYS A 260 20.06 15.09 -27.38
N VAL A 261 19.14 15.83 -28.00
CA VAL A 261 17.94 16.36 -27.33
C VAL A 261 16.92 15.26 -27.06
N THR A 262 16.73 14.33 -27.99
CA THR A 262 15.83 13.19 -27.78
C THR A 262 16.40 12.21 -26.76
N ARG A 263 17.72 12.06 -26.65
CA ARG A 263 18.37 11.32 -25.55
C ARG A 263 18.07 11.92 -24.17
N LEU A 264 18.05 13.25 -24.05
CA LEU A 264 17.68 13.94 -22.80
C LEU A 264 16.20 13.77 -22.46
N SER A 265 15.32 13.77 -23.47
CA SER A 265 13.90 13.50 -23.27
C SER A 265 13.65 12.04 -22.87
N ALA A 266 14.36 11.08 -23.45
CA ALA A 266 14.30 9.66 -23.07
C ALA A 266 14.81 9.42 -21.63
N ALA A 267 15.81 10.18 -21.18
CA ALA A 267 16.26 10.16 -19.78
C ALA A 267 15.16 10.62 -18.80
N HIS A 268 14.39 11.64 -19.17
CA HIS A 268 13.24 12.13 -18.38
C HIS A 268 12.00 11.23 -18.49
N PHE A 269 11.87 10.45 -19.57
CA PHE A 269 10.83 9.43 -19.72
C PHE A 269 10.89 8.41 -18.57
N GLY A 270 12.12 8.22 -18.05
CA GLY A 270 12.58 7.46 -16.89
C GLY A 270 11.82 7.53 -15.57
N LEU A 271 10.66 8.18 -15.48
CA LEU A 271 10.06 8.57 -14.20
C LEU A 271 8.52 8.47 -14.11
N ILE A 272 7.76 8.36 -15.21
CA ILE A 272 6.34 8.80 -15.13
C ILE A 272 5.30 7.90 -15.84
N TYR A 273 5.65 7.00 -16.76
CA TYR A 273 4.63 6.45 -17.68
C TYR A 273 3.77 5.27 -17.21
N GLN A 274 3.88 4.79 -15.96
CA GLN A 274 3.06 3.66 -15.48
C GLN A 274 2.13 3.96 -14.30
N SER A 275 2.02 5.23 -13.87
CA SER A 275 1.08 5.65 -12.82
C SER A 275 -0.22 6.27 -13.35
N ALA A 276 -0.33 6.43 -14.67
CA ALA A 276 -1.33 7.29 -15.31
C ALA A 276 -2.66 6.60 -15.67
N SER A 277 -2.66 5.30 -15.95
CA SER A 277 -3.87 4.66 -16.48
C SER A 277 -4.89 4.26 -15.42
N ILE A 278 -4.52 4.19 -14.13
CA ILE A 278 -5.35 3.52 -13.10
C ILE A 278 -5.62 4.42 -11.88
N SER A 279 -4.87 5.50 -11.66
CA SER A 279 -4.82 6.17 -10.35
C SER A 279 -5.76 7.36 -10.14
N GLY A 280 -6.35 7.98 -11.17
CA GLY A 280 -7.19 9.18 -10.99
C GLY A 280 -6.49 10.36 -10.28
N GLY A 281 -5.15 10.31 -10.15
CA GLY A 281 -4.33 11.39 -9.64
C GLY A 281 -3.99 12.39 -10.73
N ALA A 282 -3.96 13.68 -10.40
CA ALA A 282 -3.47 14.70 -11.33
C ALA A 282 -1.96 14.55 -11.49
N ILE A 283 -1.51 14.00 -12.61
CA ILE A 283 -0.11 14.05 -13.00
C ILE A 283 0.18 15.47 -13.48
N ASN A 284 1.06 16.19 -12.78
CA ASN A 284 1.58 17.46 -13.27
C ASN A 284 2.69 17.18 -14.30
N MET A 285 2.29 16.92 -15.55
CA MET A 285 3.20 16.83 -16.69
C MET A 285 2.74 17.83 -17.74
N SER A 286 3.20 19.07 -17.58
CA SER A 286 2.81 20.20 -18.44
C SER A 286 3.56 20.24 -19.77
N VAL A 287 4.62 19.43 -19.91
CA VAL A 287 5.49 19.38 -21.09
C VAL A 287 5.42 17.99 -21.74
N PRO A 288 5.11 17.89 -23.05
CA PRO A 288 5.15 16.62 -23.77
C PRO A 288 6.59 16.08 -23.89
N ILE A 289 6.82 14.87 -23.39
CA ILE A 289 8.05 14.09 -23.59
C ILE A 289 7.78 13.08 -24.70
N VAL A 290 8.33 13.34 -25.89
CA VAL A 290 7.96 12.59 -27.10
C VAL A 290 9.17 12.35 -28.00
N LEU A 291 9.16 11.26 -28.77
CA LEU A 291 10.17 10.95 -29.77
C LEU A 291 9.62 11.19 -31.18
N PRO A 292 10.01 12.27 -31.87
CA PRO A 292 9.57 12.52 -33.25
C PRO A 292 10.33 11.64 -34.25
N VAL A 293 9.61 11.08 -35.22
CA VAL A 293 10.14 10.22 -36.29
C VAL A 293 9.57 10.63 -37.66
N SER A 294 10.32 10.37 -38.73
CA SER A 294 9.87 10.68 -40.09
C SER A 294 8.75 9.72 -40.53
N THR A 295 8.06 10.08 -41.61
CA THR A 295 7.01 9.22 -42.19
C THR A 295 7.58 7.89 -42.68
N GLU A 296 8.79 7.90 -43.23
CA GLU A 296 9.50 6.69 -43.69
C GLU A 296 9.82 5.79 -42.49
N THR A 297 10.38 6.36 -41.42
CA THR A 297 10.69 5.62 -40.19
C THR A 297 9.43 5.02 -39.57
N LYS A 298 8.32 5.75 -39.57
CA LYS A 298 7.03 5.25 -39.11
C LYS A 298 6.57 4.04 -39.94
N GLN A 299 6.65 4.11 -41.26
CA GLN A 299 6.24 3.02 -42.15
C GLN A 299 7.11 1.76 -41.98
N GLU A 300 8.42 1.94 -41.76
CA GLU A 300 9.35 0.83 -41.54
C GLU A 300 9.12 0.10 -40.21
N LEU A 301 8.72 0.84 -39.18
CA LEU A 301 8.63 0.31 -37.80
C LEU A 301 7.20 -0.03 -37.37
N GLU A 302 6.20 0.32 -38.17
CA GLU A 302 4.80 0.01 -37.91
C GLU A 302 4.59 -1.51 -37.81
N GLY A 303 4.01 -1.96 -36.69
CA GLY A 303 3.79 -3.38 -36.41
C GLY A 303 4.98 -4.10 -35.77
N CYS A 304 6.12 -3.45 -35.57
CA CYS A 304 7.21 -4.02 -34.77
C CYS A 304 6.81 -4.11 -33.29
N ALA A 305 7.13 -5.22 -32.63
CA ALA A 305 6.86 -5.38 -31.19
C ALA A 305 7.84 -4.58 -30.30
N ALA A 306 9.05 -4.31 -30.81
CA ALA A 306 10.05 -3.51 -30.11
C ALA A 306 11.06 -2.90 -31.10
N VAL A 307 11.63 -1.76 -30.73
CA VAL A 307 12.66 -1.04 -31.50
C VAL A 307 13.81 -0.61 -30.57
N ALA A 308 15.04 -0.63 -31.06
CA ALA A 308 16.20 -0.14 -30.32
C ALA A 308 16.42 1.35 -30.60
N LEU A 309 16.81 2.13 -29.58
CA LEU A 309 17.22 3.52 -29.74
C LEU A 309 18.74 3.60 -29.74
N GLU A 310 19.32 4.24 -30.75
CA GLU A 310 20.77 4.35 -30.93
C GLU A 310 21.22 5.81 -30.85
N TYR A 311 22.27 6.07 -30.06
CA TYR A 311 22.85 7.40 -29.95
C TYR A 311 24.37 7.35 -30.13
N GLY A 312 24.87 7.93 -31.23
CA GLY A 312 26.30 8.03 -31.50
C GLY A 312 26.98 6.67 -31.74
N GLY A 313 26.23 5.66 -32.20
CA GLY A 313 26.71 4.30 -32.45
C GLY A 313 26.15 3.22 -31.52
N PRO A 314 26.24 3.34 -30.18
CA PRO A 314 25.67 2.34 -29.29
C PRO A 314 24.14 2.42 -29.18
N ARG A 315 23.51 1.26 -29.01
CA ARG A 315 22.09 1.13 -28.63
C ARG A 315 21.98 1.41 -27.13
N VAL A 316 21.18 2.41 -26.77
CA VAL A 316 21.09 2.93 -25.40
C VAL A 316 19.77 2.57 -24.71
N ALA A 317 18.74 2.19 -25.48
CA ALA A 317 17.44 1.84 -24.94
C ALA A 317 16.67 0.89 -25.88
N ILE A 318 15.64 0.24 -25.35
CA ILE A 318 14.62 -0.49 -26.10
C ILE A 318 13.28 0.20 -25.86
N LEU A 319 12.53 0.48 -26.92
CA LEU A 319 11.15 0.93 -26.86
C LEU A 319 10.24 -0.24 -27.27
N ARG A 320 9.48 -0.77 -26.33
CA ARG A 320 8.53 -1.88 -26.55
C ARG A 320 7.13 -1.34 -26.83
N ASN A 321 6.33 -2.14 -27.54
CA ASN A 321 4.95 -1.84 -27.90
C ASN A 321 4.81 -0.43 -28.53
N PRO A 322 5.58 -0.11 -29.59
CA PRO A 322 5.58 1.22 -30.16
C PRO A 322 4.21 1.61 -30.75
N GLU A 323 3.71 2.77 -30.34
CA GLU A 323 2.50 3.38 -30.87
C GLU A 323 2.84 4.69 -31.59
N PHE A 324 2.26 4.90 -32.78
CA PHE A 324 2.56 6.05 -33.62
C PHE A 324 1.38 7.01 -33.72
N TYR A 325 1.65 8.31 -33.53
CA TYR A 325 0.65 9.37 -33.56
C TYR A 325 1.08 10.53 -34.46
N GLU A 326 0.12 11.26 -35.02
CA GLU A 326 0.42 12.46 -35.81
C GLU A 326 1.08 13.55 -34.95
N HIS A 327 2.18 14.12 -35.43
CA HIS A 327 2.82 15.25 -34.79
C HIS A 327 2.21 16.56 -35.32
N ARG A 328 1.08 16.98 -34.74
CA ARG A 328 0.43 18.27 -35.06
C ARG A 328 1.24 19.45 -34.52
N LYS A 329 2.38 19.75 -35.15
CA LYS A 329 3.43 20.67 -34.68
C LYS A 329 2.92 22.06 -34.33
N GLU A 330 2.09 22.66 -35.18
CA GLU A 330 1.54 24.00 -34.93
C GLU A 330 0.65 24.03 -33.68
N GLU A 331 -0.29 23.08 -33.58
CA GLU A 331 -1.17 22.93 -32.42
C GLU A 331 -0.38 22.67 -31.13
N ARG A 332 0.59 21.75 -31.18
CA ARG A 332 1.50 21.47 -30.07
C ARG A 332 2.19 22.76 -29.61
N CYS A 333 2.80 23.49 -30.54
CA CYS A 333 3.56 24.69 -30.20
C CYS A 333 2.67 25.77 -29.57
N ALA A 334 1.49 26.02 -30.17
CA ALA A 334 0.52 26.98 -29.66
C ALA A 334 0.07 26.64 -28.23
N ARG A 335 -0.21 25.36 -27.93
CA ARG A 335 -0.66 24.92 -26.60
C ARG A 335 0.46 24.93 -25.57
N GLN A 336 1.68 24.51 -25.96
CA GLN A 336 2.81 24.36 -25.04
C GLN A 336 3.49 25.71 -24.72
N TRP A 337 3.67 26.58 -25.70
CA TRP A 337 4.38 27.85 -25.52
C TRP A 337 3.47 29.08 -25.58
N GLY A 338 2.19 28.94 -25.94
CA GLY A 338 1.31 30.09 -26.19
C GLY A 338 1.68 30.86 -27.46
N THR A 339 2.56 30.32 -28.31
CA THR A 339 3.04 30.94 -29.54
C THR A 339 3.52 29.88 -30.53
N THR A 340 3.49 30.21 -31.82
CA THR A 340 4.00 29.37 -32.93
C THR A 340 5.20 30.02 -33.63
N CYS A 341 5.83 31.01 -32.99
CA CYS A 341 6.94 31.79 -33.51
C CYS A 341 8.12 30.89 -33.96
N PRO A 342 8.46 30.82 -35.26
CA PRO A 342 9.52 29.94 -35.77
C PRO A 342 10.92 30.41 -35.37
N GLN A 343 11.08 31.67 -34.92
CA GLN A 343 12.35 32.16 -34.39
C GLN A 343 12.64 31.64 -32.97
N HIS A 344 11.64 31.08 -32.27
CA HIS A 344 11.89 30.47 -30.96
C HIS A 344 12.73 29.19 -31.13
N PRO A 345 13.87 29.04 -30.42
CA PRO A 345 14.83 27.97 -30.69
C PRO A 345 14.25 26.56 -30.54
N TYR A 346 13.45 26.30 -29.50
CA TYR A 346 12.78 24.99 -29.36
C TYR A 346 11.65 24.75 -30.34
N ILE A 347 10.84 25.76 -30.69
CA ILE A 347 9.79 25.62 -31.71
C ILE A 347 10.43 25.29 -33.04
N LYS A 348 11.55 25.94 -33.39
CA LYS A 348 12.32 25.62 -34.59
C LYS A 348 12.69 24.12 -34.63
N MET A 349 13.21 23.58 -33.52
CA MET A 349 13.54 22.15 -33.44
C MET A 349 12.31 21.23 -33.59
N VAL A 350 11.16 21.62 -33.03
CA VAL A 350 9.89 20.87 -33.18
C VAL A 350 9.42 20.89 -34.64
N MET A 351 9.52 22.04 -35.30
CA MET A 351 9.10 22.21 -36.70
C MET A 351 10.01 21.42 -37.66
N GLU A 352 11.32 21.39 -37.39
CA GLU A 352 12.33 20.62 -38.14
C GLU A 352 12.30 19.10 -37.83
N GLY A 353 11.61 18.68 -36.76
CA GLY A 353 11.47 17.27 -36.39
C GLY A 353 10.56 16.47 -37.33
N GLY A 354 10.42 15.18 -37.09
CA GLY A 354 9.53 14.30 -37.86
C GLY A 354 8.03 14.63 -37.69
N ASP A 355 7.22 14.19 -38.66
CA ASP A 355 5.77 14.41 -38.71
C ASP A 355 4.96 13.40 -37.88
N TRP A 356 5.63 12.40 -37.31
CA TRP A 356 5.06 11.40 -36.42
C TRP A 356 5.73 11.43 -35.05
N LEU A 357 5.00 11.04 -34.03
CA LEU A 357 5.50 10.77 -32.69
C LEU A 357 5.42 9.28 -32.42
N VAL A 358 6.42 8.71 -31.77
CA VAL A 358 6.38 7.33 -31.26
C VAL A 358 6.40 7.32 -29.73
N GLY A 359 5.47 6.57 -29.13
CA GLY A 359 5.40 6.26 -27.70
C GLY A 359 5.49 4.76 -27.46
N GLY A 360 5.69 4.34 -26.21
CA GLY A 360 5.80 2.93 -25.84
C GLY A 360 6.50 2.75 -24.49
N ASP A 361 6.69 1.50 -24.08
CA ASP A 361 7.39 1.16 -22.83
C ASP A 361 8.90 1.25 -23.06
N LEU A 362 9.58 2.19 -22.40
CA LEU A 362 11.01 2.41 -22.59
C LEU A 362 11.83 1.69 -21.51
N GLU A 363 12.84 0.96 -21.95
CA GLU A 363 13.85 0.31 -21.11
C GLU A 363 15.23 0.89 -21.44
N LEU A 364 15.86 1.56 -20.49
CA LEU A 364 17.22 2.09 -20.62
C LEU A 364 18.24 0.98 -20.31
N LEU A 365 19.18 0.74 -21.22
CA LEU A 365 20.16 -0.33 -21.08
C LEU A 365 21.30 0.02 -20.12
N GLU A 366 21.65 1.30 -20.04
CA GLU A 366 22.73 1.79 -19.19
C GLU A 366 22.43 3.20 -18.66
N PRO A 367 22.99 3.57 -17.48
CA PRO A 367 22.96 4.93 -16.98
C PRO A 367 23.58 5.91 -17.99
N ILE A 368 22.90 7.02 -18.24
CA ILE A 368 23.38 8.02 -19.22
C ILE A 368 24.56 8.79 -18.62
N LYS A 369 25.75 8.57 -19.20
CA LYS A 369 26.96 9.36 -18.92
C LYS A 369 27.28 10.28 -20.10
N TRP A 370 27.71 11.50 -19.79
CA TRP A 370 28.06 12.51 -20.79
C TRP A 370 29.57 12.62 -21.01
N ASN A 371 30.37 12.12 -20.07
CA ASN A 371 31.83 12.13 -20.09
C ASN A 371 32.42 13.54 -20.33
N ASP A 372 31.73 14.58 -19.85
CA ASP A 372 32.11 16.00 -19.98
C ASP A 372 32.77 16.56 -18.72
N GLY A 373 33.14 15.69 -17.77
CA GLY A 373 33.70 16.06 -16.48
C GLY A 373 32.68 16.61 -15.47
N LEU A 374 31.37 16.52 -15.76
CA LEU A 374 30.29 16.96 -14.88
C LEU A 374 29.34 15.84 -14.43
N ASP A 375 29.60 14.59 -14.80
CA ASP A 375 28.72 13.46 -14.45
C ASP A 375 28.56 13.27 -12.94
N GLN A 376 29.56 13.65 -12.13
CA GLN A 376 29.50 13.64 -10.66
C GLN A 376 28.41 14.55 -10.06
N TYR A 377 27.83 15.45 -10.86
CA TYR A 377 26.72 16.32 -10.45
C TYR A 377 25.35 15.83 -10.93
N ARG A 378 25.30 14.81 -11.80
CA ARG A 378 24.07 14.30 -12.41
C ARG A 378 23.50 13.13 -11.61
N PHE A 379 22.96 13.46 -10.44
CA PHE A 379 22.35 12.47 -9.57
C PHE A 379 20.97 12.04 -10.09
N THR A 380 20.66 10.75 -10.01
CA THR A 380 19.29 10.28 -10.18
C THR A 380 18.42 10.72 -9.00
N PRO A 381 17.08 10.75 -9.12
CA PRO A 381 16.20 11.03 -7.98
C PRO A 381 16.43 10.09 -6.80
N ARG A 382 16.78 8.82 -7.07
CA ARG A 382 17.11 7.82 -6.05
C ARG A 382 18.41 8.17 -5.34
N GLU A 383 19.46 8.53 -6.09
CA GLU A 383 20.74 8.97 -5.52
C GLU A 383 20.58 10.26 -4.70
N LEU A 384 19.75 11.21 -5.14
CA LEU A 384 19.43 12.41 -4.37
C LEU A 384 18.69 12.07 -3.07
N LYS A 385 17.68 11.20 -3.12
CA LYS A 385 16.98 10.72 -1.92
C LYS A 385 17.96 10.08 -0.93
N GLN A 386 18.86 9.22 -1.41
CA GLN A 386 19.88 8.60 -0.56
C GLN A 386 20.81 9.65 0.05
N LYS A 387 21.31 10.58 -0.75
CA LYS A 387 22.16 11.67 -0.28
C LYS A 387 21.48 12.54 0.77
N PHE A 388 20.18 12.82 0.62
CA PHE A 388 19.41 13.54 1.63
C PHE A 388 19.23 12.73 2.92
N LYS A 389 19.04 11.40 2.82
CA LYS A 389 19.02 10.50 3.98
C LYS A 389 20.37 10.53 4.71
N ASP A 390 21.48 10.41 3.98
CA ASP A 390 22.85 10.43 4.52
C ASP A 390 23.16 11.76 5.23
N MET A 391 22.65 12.86 4.68
CA MET A 391 22.78 14.20 5.28
C MET A 391 21.87 14.41 6.50
N LYS A 392 21.03 13.44 6.89
CA LYS A 392 19.99 13.57 7.93
C LYS A 392 19.11 14.80 7.72
N ALA A 393 18.85 15.14 6.45
CA ALA A 393 18.01 16.28 6.11
C ALA A 393 16.57 16.01 6.57
N GLY A 394 15.99 16.93 7.34
CA GLY A 394 14.62 16.78 7.85
C GLY A 394 13.56 16.74 6.73
N PRO A 395 12.33 16.28 7.04
CA PRO A 395 11.29 16.00 6.05
C PRO A 395 10.92 17.17 5.14
N LYS A 396 11.12 18.43 5.58
CA LYS A 396 10.87 19.64 4.77
C LYS A 396 11.77 19.79 3.53
N ILE A 397 12.92 19.12 3.49
CA ILE A 397 13.88 19.21 2.36
C ILE A 397 13.58 18.12 1.33
N GLN A 398 13.19 16.91 1.77
CA GLN A 398 12.95 15.77 0.88
C GLN A 398 11.77 15.97 -0.07
N THR A 399 10.70 16.67 0.35
CA THR A 399 9.49 16.86 -0.47
C THR A 399 9.59 18.00 -1.50
N ARG A 400 10.48 18.99 -1.30
CA ARG A 400 10.56 20.20 -2.14
C ARG A 400 11.45 20.07 -3.37
N CYS A 401 12.42 19.16 -3.38
CA CYS A 401 13.32 19.00 -4.53
C CYS A 401 12.74 18.13 -5.65
N LEU A 402 11.78 17.24 -5.35
CA LEU A 402 11.14 16.37 -6.35
C LEU A 402 10.09 17.08 -7.20
N SER A 403 9.72 18.33 -6.88
CA SER A 403 8.76 19.13 -7.64
C SER A 403 9.40 20.09 -8.65
N VAL A 404 10.73 20.04 -8.84
CA VAL A 404 11.49 20.99 -9.70
C VAL A 404 12.37 20.26 -10.73
N SER A 405 12.10 18.99 -11.03
CA SER A 405 12.71 18.27 -12.15
C SER A 405 11.71 18.09 -13.27
#